data_AF-A0A957DXT2-F1
#
_entry.id   AF-A0A957DXT2-F1
#
_cell.length_a   1.000
_cell.length_b   1.000
_cell.length_c   1.000
_cell.angle_alpha   90.00
_cell.angle_beta   90.00
_cell.angle_gamma   90.00
#
_symmetry.space_group_name_H-M   'P 1'
#
loop_
_entity.id
_entity.type
_entity.pdbx_description
1 polymer ?
#
loop_
_entity_poly.entity_id
_entity_poly.type
_entity_poly.pdbx_seq_one_letter_code
_entity_poly.pdbx_strand_id
1 'polypeptide(L)'
;MVKNGRSPLHLLLLLLLALAVLVAAVIVIAPNMPRLRDFDQTFYPAARYTLAGENPYTAEYIETDQGAPPDFFSPAWLLPILLPFGLLPQEIARTVWVLFLVAVTSVALLQMQAWGFKGLRPLLLILLPWALITLLFGQVTPLVLLGTIWALNLVYGGGERAEHRVARRNHRGSQREEEDKSKRNLRKSAKSLIFPGGLQTAQLVLAFLLIGIK
;
A
#
# COMPACT_ATOMS: atom_id res chain seq x y z
N MET A 1 20.36 19.03 5.35
CA MET A 1 19.41 18.54 4.34
C MET A 1 20.20 18.26 3.06
N VAL A 2 20.66 17.03 2.84
CA VAL A 2 21.51 16.68 1.71
C VAL A 2 20.61 16.52 0.47
N LYS A 3 20.68 17.47 -0.47
CA LYS A 3 20.06 17.32 -1.80
C LYS A 3 20.86 16.24 -2.53
N ASN A 4 20.33 15.02 -2.62
CA ASN A 4 20.87 13.99 -3.51
C ASN A 4 20.83 14.54 -4.95
N GLY A 5 21.98 15.02 -5.45
CA GLY A 5 22.13 15.73 -6.72
C GLY A 5 22.13 14.84 -7.96
N ARG A 6 21.29 13.80 -8.02
CA ARG A 6 21.12 13.04 -9.27
C ARG A 6 20.31 13.91 -10.23
N SER A 7 20.89 14.25 -11.38
CA SER A 7 20.20 15.02 -12.40
C SER A 7 18.94 14.26 -12.86
N PRO A 8 17.81 14.96 -13.09
CA PRO A 8 16.57 14.31 -13.55
C PRO A 8 16.77 13.56 -14.87
N LEU A 9 17.75 13.98 -15.69
CA LEU A 9 18.14 13.32 -16.93
C LEU A 9 18.72 11.92 -16.71
N HIS A 10 19.54 11.71 -15.67
CA HIS A 10 20.06 10.39 -15.35
C HIS A 10 18.95 9.44 -14.93
N LEU A 11 17.98 9.92 -14.15
CA LEU A 11 16.83 9.10 -13.76
C LEU A 11 15.97 8.73 -14.97
N LEU A 12 15.70 9.69 -15.87
CA LEU A 12 14.98 9.43 -17.11
C LEU A 12 15.71 8.40 -17.99
N LEU A 13 17.02 8.54 -18.17
CA LEU A 13 17.82 7.63 -18.99
C LEU A 13 17.84 6.21 -18.41
N LEU A 14 17.95 6.08 -17.08
CA LEU A 14 17.85 4.78 -16.40
C LEU A 14 16.46 4.14 -16.58
N LEU A 15 15.39 4.93 -16.53
CA LEU A 15 14.03 4.43 -16.77
C LEU A 15 13.84 3.96 -18.21
N LEU A 16 14.33 4.73 -19.19
CA LEU A 16 14.27 4.34 -20.60
C LEU A 16 15.07 3.07 -20.87
N LEU A 17 16.27 2.94 -20.29
CA LEU A 17 17.09 1.74 -20.41
C LEU A 17 16.40 0.52 -19.78
N ALA A 18 15.86 0.67 -18.57
CA ALA A 18 15.12 -0.40 -17.90
C ALA A 18 13.89 -0.84 -18.71
N LEU A 19 13.16 0.12 -19.29
CA LEU A 19 12.02 -0.16 -20.17
C LEU A 19 12.46 -0.92 -21.43
N ALA A 20 13.55 -0.49 -22.08
CA ALA A 20 14.07 -1.16 -23.27
C ALA A 20 14.49 -2.61 -22.97
N VAL A 21 15.19 -2.83 -21.85
CA VAL A 21 15.57 -4.18 -21.39
C VAL A 21 14.34 -5.03 -21.09
N LEU A 22 13.32 -4.46 -20.44
CA LEU A 22 12.07 -5.17 -20.15
C LEU A 22 11.34 -5.58 -21.44
N VAL A 23 11.22 -4.68 -22.41
CA VAL A 23 10.59 -4.96 -23.70
C VAL A 23 11.35 -6.07 -24.45
N ALA A 24 12.69 -5.99 -24.49
CA ALA A 24 13.51 -7.01 -25.12
C ALA A 24 13.34 -8.38 -24.44
N ALA A 25 13.33 -8.43 -23.11
CA ALA A 25 13.09 -9.66 -22.36
C ALA A 25 11.71 -10.25 -22.66
N VAL A 26 10.66 -9.43 -22.73
CA VAL A 26 9.30 -9.87 -23.10
C VAL A 26 9.28 -10.50 -24.48
N ILE A 27 9.89 -9.85 -25.49
CA ILE A 27 9.92 -10.36 -26.86
C ILE A 27 10.64 -11.72 -26.94
N VAL A 28 11.72 -11.90 -26.18
CA VAL A 28 12.50 -13.15 -26.17
C VAL A 28 11.77 -14.28 -25.40
N ILE A 29 11.09 -13.96 -24.30
CA ILE A 29 10.45 -14.97 -23.43
C ILE A 29 9.08 -15.38 -23.97
N ALA A 30 8.31 -14.45 -24.54
CA ALA A 30 6.91 -14.66 -24.92
C ALA A 30 6.66 -15.92 -25.77
N PRO A 31 7.46 -16.25 -26.80
CA PRO A 31 7.24 -17.45 -27.61
C PRO A 31 7.29 -18.77 -26.81
N ASN A 32 8.01 -18.79 -25.68
CA ASN A 32 8.20 -19.97 -24.84
C ASN A 32 7.27 -19.99 -23.62
N MET A 33 6.39 -18.99 -23.47
CA MET A 33 5.56 -18.88 -22.28
C MET A 33 4.46 -19.97 -22.31
N PRO A 34 4.34 -20.84 -21.29
CA PRO A 34 3.30 -21.86 -21.24
C PRO A 34 1.90 -21.22 -21.23
N ARG A 35 0.89 -21.94 -21.73
CA ARG A 35 -0.50 -21.47 -21.68
C ARG A 35 -0.96 -21.27 -20.23
N LEU A 36 -1.61 -20.14 -19.97
CA LEU A 36 -2.24 -19.81 -18.71
C LEU A 36 -3.73 -20.10 -18.86
N ARG A 37 -4.23 -21.14 -18.19
CA ARG A 37 -5.61 -21.63 -18.38
C ARG A 37 -6.65 -20.50 -18.37
N ASP A 38 -6.71 -19.70 -17.31
CA ASP A 38 -7.78 -18.72 -17.13
C ASP A 38 -7.56 -17.48 -18.02
N PHE A 39 -6.31 -17.05 -18.21
CA PHE A 39 -6.03 -15.93 -19.11
C PHE A 39 -6.32 -16.29 -20.58
N ASP A 40 -5.87 -17.45 -21.05
CA ASP A 40 -6.02 -17.85 -22.44
C ASP A 40 -7.45 -18.26 -22.79
N GLN A 41 -8.20 -18.84 -21.85
CA GLN A 41 -9.56 -19.35 -22.11
C GLN A 41 -10.65 -18.34 -21.73
N THR A 42 -10.43 -17.50 -20.70
CA THR A 42 -11.48 -16.64 -20.15
C THR A 42 -11.23 -15.17 -20.42
N PHE A 43 -10.04 -14.66 -20.11
CA PHE A 43 -9.81 -13.20 -20.08
C PHE A 43 -9.40 -12.62 -21.44
N TYR A 44 -8.44 -13.24 -22.13
CA TYR A 44 -7.92 -12.75 -23.40
C TYR A 44 -8.98 -12.79 -24.52
N PRO A 45 -9.76 -13.87 -24.71
CA PRO A 45 -10.84 -13.89 -25.70
C PRO A 45 -11.88 -12.81 -25.44
N ALA A 46 -12.33 -12.64 -24.19
CA ALA A 46 -13.30 -11.61 -23.82
C ALA A 46 -12.83 -10.19 -24.22
N ALA A 47 -11.54 -9.89 -24.05
CA ALA A 47 -10.96 -8.63 -24.49
C ALA A 47 -10.96 -8.48 -26.03
N ARG A 48 -10.56 -9.52 -26.77
CA ARG A 48 -10.55 -9.53 -28.24
C ARG A 48 -11.94 -9.34 -28.84
N TYR A 49 -12.95 -10.01 -28.29
CA TYR A 49 -14.34 -9.85 -28.73
C TYR A 49 -14.86 -8.45 -28.48
N THR A 50 -14.60 -7.90 -27.28
CA THR A 50 -14.97 -6.52 -26.97
C THR A 50 -14.32 -5.53 -27.95
N LEU A 51 -13.05 -5.75 -28.33
CA LEU A 51 -12.35 -4.94 -29.33
C LEU A 51 -12.90 -5.11 -30.75
N ALA A 52 -13.49 -6.26 -31.07
CA ALA A 52 -14.18 -6.51 -32.34
C ALA A 52 -15.58 -5.87 -32.40
N GLY A 53 -16.05 -5.26 -31.30
CA GLY A 53 -17.41 -4.73 -31.19
C GLY A 53 -18.46 -5.78 -30.85
N GLU A 54 -18.03 -6.99 -30.49
CA GLU A 54 -18.89 -8.11 -30.12
C GLU A 54 -19.13 -8.14 -28.60
N ASN A 55 -20.22 -8.77 -28.18
CA ASN A 55 -20.52 -8.93 -26.77
C ASN A 55 -19.85 -10.22 -26.24
N PRO A 56 -18.88 -10.15 -25.31
CA PRO A 56 -18.17 -11.33 -24.80
C PRO A 56 -19.02 -12.24 -23.90
N TYR A 57 -20.31 -11.92 -23.71
CA TYR A 57 -21.24 -12.63 -22.83
C TYR A 57 -22.43 -13.27 -23.57
N THR A 58 -22.42 -13.34 -24.91
CA THR A 58 -23.50 -13.98 -25.69
C THR A 58 -23.25 -15.47 -25.94
N ALA A 59 -24.33 -16.25 -25.96
CA ALA A 59 -24.29 -17.72 -26.07
C ALA A 59 -23.74 -18.26 -27.39
N GLU A 60 -23.77 -17.49 -28.47
CA GLU A 60 -23.32 -17.94 -29.79
C GLU A 60 -21.81 -18.28 -29.82
N TYR A 61 -21.02 -17.62 -28.96
CA TYR A 61 -19.57 -17.85 -28.84
C TYR A 61 -19.21 -18.86 -27.74
N ILE A 62 -20.20 -19.26 -26.94
CA ILE A 62 -20.07 -20.25 -25.87
C ILE A 62 -19.89 -21.66 -26.49
N GLU A 63 -20.30 -21.86 -27.74
CA GLU A 63 -20.29 -23.20 -28.34
C GLU A 63 -19.12 -23.43 -29.32
N THR A 64 -18.43 -22.37 -29.77
CA THR A 64 -17.60 -22.44 -30.98
C THR A 64 -16.14 -22.84 -30.79
N ASP A 65 -15.51 -22.62 -29.63
CA ASP A 65 -14.04 -22.75 -29.54
C ASP A 65 -13.51 -23.98 -28.78
N GLN A 66 -14.30 -24.68 -27.95
CA GLN A 66 -13.78 -25.80 -27.13
C GLN A 66 -14.74 -26.99 -26.90
N GLY A 67 -15.92 -27.04 -27.53
CA GLY A 67 -16.86 -28.17 -27.38
C GLY A 67 -17.45 -28.37 -25.97
N ALA A 68 -17.19 -27.42 -25.08
CA ALA A 68 -17.83 -27.26 -23.78
C ALA A 68 -18.21 -25.78 -23.63
N PRO A 69 -19.36 -25.46 -23.02
CA PRO A 69 -19.71 -24.07 -22.76
C PRO A 69 -18.57 -23.45 -21.94
N PRO A 70 -17.94 -22.32 -22.36
CA PRO A 70 -17.00 -21.61 -21.54
C PRO A 70 -17.64 -21.40 -20.19
N ASP A 71 -16.90 -21.81 -19.18
CA ASP A 71 -17.13 -21.35 -17.84
C ASP A 71 -17.22 -19.82 -17.94
N PHE A 72 -18.33 -19.27 -17.46
CA PHE A 72 -18.57 -17.84 -17.32
C PHE A 72 -17.35 -17.16 -16.65
N PHE A 73 -17.42 -15.86 -16.36
CA PHE A 73 -16.57 -15.21 -15.35
C PHE A 73 -15.30 -14.48 -15.84
N SER A 74 -15.39 -13.68 -16.91
CA SER A 74 -14.68 -12.39 -16.87
C SER A 74 -15.62 -11.35 -16.25
N PRO A 75 -15.36 -10.85 -15.03
CA PRO A 75 -16.20 -9.82 -14.45
C PRO A 75 -16.22 -8.57 -15.35
N ALA A 76 -17.40 -7.97 -15.59
CA ALA A 76 -17.51 -6.83 -16.51
C ALA A 76 -16.59 -5.65 -16.14
N TRP A 77 -16.32 -5.45 -14.85
CA TRP A 77 -15.39 -4.43 -14.37
C TRP A 77 -13.94 -4.66 -14.79
N LEU A 78 -13.58 -5.89 -15.13
CA LEU A 78 -12.23 -6.28 -15.52
C LEU A 78 -11.97 -5.99 -17.01
N LEU A 79 -13.01 -5.92 -17.85
CA LEU A 79 -12.85 -5.69 -19.30
C LEU A 79 -11.99 -4.46 -19.62
N PRO A 80 -12.22 -3.27 -19.05
CA PRO A 80 -11.38 -2.10 -19.34
C PRO A 80 -9.89 -2.32 -19.01
N ILE A 81 -9.59 -3.18 -18.03
CA ILE A 81 -8.21 -3.53 -17.65
C ILE A 81 -7.62 -4.52 -18.67
N LEU A 82 -8.44 -5.41 -19.24
CA LEU A 82 -8.02 -6.41 -20.21
C LEU A 82 -7.87 -5.88 -21.64
N LEU A 83 -8.62 -4.83 -22.02
CA LEU A 83 -8.58 -4.28 -23.38
C LEU A 83 -7.17 -3.98 -23.91
N PRO A 84 -6.26 -3.34 -23.14
CA PRO A 84 -4.89 -3.12 -23.61
C PRO A 84 -4.14 -4.42 -23.97
N PHE A 85 -4.44 -5.53 -23.30
CA PHE A 85 -3.82 -6.83 -23.55
C PHE A 85 -4.38 -7.48 -24.81
N GLY A 86 -5.68 -7.29 -25.10
CA GLY A 86 -6.30 -7.77 -26.33
C GLY A 86 -5.76 -7.11 -27.61
N LEU A 87 -5.06 -5.98 -27.51
CA LEU A 87 -4.39 -5.35 -28.66
C LEU A 87 -3.09 -6.06 -29.06
N LEU A 88 -2.52 -6.88 -28.17
CA LEU A 88 -1.24 -7.55 -28.36
C LEU A 88 -1.44 -8.97 -28.93
N PRO A 89 -0.46 -9.54 -29.66
CA PRO A 89 -0.42 -10.97 -29.94
C PRO A 89 -0.52 -11.78 -28.65
N GLN A 90 -1.20 -12.93 -28.67
CA GLN A 90 -1.60 -13.67 -27.47
C GLN A 90 -0.41 -14.06 -26.58
N GLU A 91 0.70 -14.47 -27.18
CA GLU A 91 1.93 -14.85 -26.48
C GLU A 91 2.53 -13.67 -25.73
N ILE A 92 2.56 -12.50 -26.39
CA ILE A 92 3.03 -11.24 -25.79
C ILE A 92 2.07 -10.80 -24.69
N ALA A 93 0.76 -10.83 -24.97
CA ALA A 93 -0.29 -10.47 -24.02
C ALA A 93 -0.17 -11.30 -22.74
N ARG A 94 0.08 -12.60 -22.87
CA ARG A 94 0.27 -13.53 -21.76
C ARG A 94 1.48 -13.15 -20.90
N THR A 95 2.64 -12.92 -21.51
CA THR A 95 3.85 -12.52 -20.76
C THR A 95 3.66 -11.18 -20.06
N VAL A 96 3.07 -10.20 -20.76
CA VAL A 96 2.79 -8.88 -20.18
C VAL A 96 1.77 -9.00 -19.05
N TRP A 97 0.77 -9.88 -19.18
CA TRP A 97 -0.22 -10.16 -18.13
C TRP A 97 0.43 -10.72 -16.86
N VAL A 98 1.34 -11.69 -16.97
CA VAL A 98 2.07 -12.21 -15.80
C VAL A 98 2.91 -11.13 -15.14
N LEU A 99 3.64 -10.32 -15.92
CA LEU A 99 4.41 -9.20 -15.37
C LEU A 99 3.53 -8.19 -14.65
N PHE A 100 2.36 -7.89 -15.21
CA PHE A 100 1.36 -7.04 -14.58
C PHE A 100 0.86 -7.63 -13.25
N LEU A 101 0.52 -8.92 -13.20
CA LEU A 101 0.09 -9.58 -11.97
C LEU A 101 1.20 -9.60 -10.91
N VAL A 102 2.46 -9.81 -11.30
CA VAL A 102 3.62 -9.73 -10.39
C VAL A 102 3.77 -8.32 -9.83
N ALA A 103 3.61 -7.29 -10.67
CA ALA A 103 3.67 -5.89 -10.24
C ALA A 103 2.53 -5.55 -9.25
N VAL A 104 1.30 -5.93 -9.56
CA VAL A 104 0.12 -5.75 -8.68
C VAL A 104 0.34 -6.42 -7.34
N THR A 105 0.82 -7.67 -7.36
CA THR A 105 1.13 -8.43 -6.13
C THR A 105 2.21 -7.74 -5.31
N SER A 106 3.26 -7.22 -5.96
CA SER A 106 4.34 -6.49 -5.30
C SER A 106 3.83 -5.21 -4.62
N VAL A 107 2.96 -4.46 -5.29
CA VAL A 107 2.32 -3.27 -4.71
C VAL A 107 1.45 -3.63 -3.51
N ALA A 108 0.66 -4.71 -3.61
CA ALA A 108 -0.15 -5.20 -2.50
C ALA A 108 0.73 -5.51 -1.26
N LEU A 109 1.86 -6.18 -1.45
CA LEU A 109 2.79 -6.44 -0.35
C LEU A 109 3.38 -5.19 0.27
N LEU A 110 3.79 -4.22 -0.55
CA LEU A 110 4.34 -2.96 -0.04
C LEU A 110 3.30 -2.21 0.81
N GLN A 111 2.02 -2.26 0.40
CA GLN A 111 0.93 -1.70 1.20
C GLN A 111 0.73 -2.47 2.52
N MET A 112 0.78 -3.80 2.51
CA MET A 112 0.70 -4.59 3.74
C MET A 112 1.86 -4.29 4.69
N GLN A 113 3.08 -4.14 4.18
CA GLN A 113 4.23 -3.75 4.99
C GLN A 113 4.05 -2.37 5.61
N ALA A 114 3.47 -1.42 4.87
CA ALA A 114 3.16 -0.09 5.38
C ALA A 114 2.14 -0.09 6.53
N TRP A 115 1.32 -1.14 6.64
CA TRP A 115 0.39 -1.37 7.76
C TRP A 115 1.02 -2.06 8.98
N GLY A 116 2.34 -2.24 8.97
CA GLY A 116 3.04 -2.85 10.09
C GLY A 116 3.04 -4.37 10.07
N PHE A 117 2.64 -5.01 8.96
CA PHE A 117 2.99 -6.41 8.71
C PHE A 117 4.51 -6.50 8.46
N LYS A 118 5.28 -6.59 9.55
CA LYS A 118 6.75 -6.65 9.54
C LYS A 118 7.26 -8.07 9.32
N GLY A 119 8.50 -8.17 8.83
CA GLY A 119 9.24 -9.42 8.70
C GLY A 119 8.82 -10.27 7.51
N LEU A 120 8.97 -11.60 7.64
CA LEU A 120 8.72 -12.57 6.56
C LEU A 120 7.24 -12.86 6.30
N ARG A 121 6.31 -12.37 7.15
CA ARG A 121 4.88 -12.72 7.07
C ARG A 121 4.23 -12.34 5.72
N PRO A 122 4.44 -11.13 5.16
CA PRO A 122 3.91 -10.81 3.83
C PRO A 122 4.53 -11.66 2.73
N LEU A 123 5.82 -12.01 2.86
CA LEU A 123 6.51 -12.85 1.89
C LEU A 123 5.99 -14.30 1.92
N LEU A 124 5.70 -14.83 3.12
CA LEU A 124 5.09 -16.14 3.28
C LEU A 124 3.70 -16.22 2.63
N LEU A 125 2.96 -15.10 2.56
CA LEU A 125 1.68 -15.06 1.84
C LEU A 125 1.82 -15.21 0.32
N ILE A 126 2.95 -14.80 -0.27
CA ILE A 126 3.27 -15.07 -1.69
C ILE A 126 3.82 -16.48 -1.89
N LEU A 127 4.64 -16.95 -0.95
CA LEU A 127 5.19 -18.31 -1.04
C LEU A 127 4.14 -19.39 -0.79
N LEU A 128 2.93 -19.01 -0.35
CA LEU A 128 1.81 -19.93 -0.31
C LEU A 128 1.56 -20.47 -1.73
N PRO A 129 1.41 -21.80 -1.88
CA PRO A 129 1.15 -22.44 -3.17
C PRO A 129 0.00 -21.77 -3.95
N TRP A 130 -0.97 -21.20 -3.25
CA TRP A 130 -2.09 -20.47 -3.84
C TRP A 130 -1.66 -19.26 -4.68
N ALA A 131 -0.74 -18.42 -4.19
CA ALA A 131 -0.29 -17.25 -4.94
C ALA A 131 0.57 -17.61 -6.15
N LEU A 132 1.28 -18.74 -6.08
CA LEU A 132 1.97 -19.27 -7.24
C LEU A 132 0.98 -19.83 -8.27
N ILE A 133 -0.03 -20.58 -7.82
CA ILE A 133 -1.09 -21.12 -8.69
C ILE A 133 -1.84 -19.98 -9.39
N THR A 134 -2.20 -18.91 -8.69
CA THR A 134 -2.92 -17.79 -9.31
C THR A 134 -2.08 -17.15 -10.43
N LEU A 135 -0.77 -16.99 -10.24
CA LEU A 135 0.13 -16.49 -11.28
C LEU A 135 0.27 -17.49 -12.45
N LEU A 136 0.41 -18.78 -12.17
CA LEU A 136 0.54 -19.84 -13.18
C LEU A 136 -0.73 -20.06 -14.01
N PHE A 137 -1.91 -19.72 -13.46
CA PHE A 137 -3.18 -19.80 -14.18
C PHE A 137 -3.57 -18.47 -14.83
N GLY A 138 -2.85 -17.38 -14.53
CA GLY A 138 -3.19 -16.05 -15.02
C GLY A 138 -4.43 -15.44 -14.34
N GLN A 139 -4.70 -15.83 -13.09
CA GLN A 139 -5.87 -15.40 -12.34
C GLN A 139 -5.80 -13.94 -11.91
N VAL A 140 -6.99 -13.32 -11.79
CA VAL A 140 -7.19 -11.93 -11.39
C VAL A 140 -7.16 -11.72 -9.87
N THR A 141 -6.97 -12.79 -9.10
CA THR A 141 -6.92 -12.79 -7.63
C THR A 141 -5.99 -11.71 -7.05
N PRO A 142 -4.79 -11.43 -7.61
CA PRO A 142 -3.94 -10.33 -7.13
C PRO A 142 -4.60 -8.95 -7.22
N LEU A 143 -5.42 -8.68 -8.25
CA LEU A 143 -6.16 -7.42 -8.38
C LEU A 143 -7.21 -7.28 -7.29
N VAL A 144 -7.96 -8.36 -7.03
CA VAL A 144 -8.97 -8.39 -5.97
C VAL A 144 -8.33 -8.19 -4.60
N LEU A 145 -7.17 -8.81 -4.36
CA LEU A 145 -6.40 -8.60 -3.13
C LEU A 145 -5.99 -7.14 -2.96
N LEU A 146 -5.40 -6.53 -4.00
CA LEU A 146 -5.00 -5.12 -3.95
C LEU A 146 -6.20 -4.19 -3.72
N GLY A 147 -7.31 -4.43 -4.40
CA GLY A 147 -8.56 -3.68 -4.21
C GLY A 147 -9.11 -3.81 -2.79
N THR A 148 -9.03 -5.00 -2.20
CA THR A 148 -9.46 -5.26 -0.81
C THR A 148 -8.59 -4.50 0.20
N ILE A 149 -7.26 -4.54 0.03
CA ILE A 149 -6.33 -3.79 0.88
C ILE A 149 -6.63 -2.29 0.77
N TRP A 150 -6.89 -1.79 -0.44
CA TRP A 150 -7.19 -0.38 -0.64
C TRP A 150 -8.54 0.02 -0.03
N ALA A 151 -9.58 -0.79 -0.19
CA ALA A 151 -10.88 -0.56 0.44
C ALA A 151 -10.79 -0.52 1.97
N LEU A 152 -10.06 -1.47 2.56
CA LEU A 152 -9.77 -1.49 3.99
C LEU A 152 -8.97 -0.24 4.42
N ASN A 153 -8.05 0.26 3.58
CA ASN A 153 -7.33 1.51 3.85
C ASN A 153 -8.26 2.72 3.93
N LEU A 154 -9.26 2.78 3.05
CA LEU A 154 -10.24 3.86 3.05
C LEU A 154 -11.14 3.80 4.30
N VAL A 155 -11.53 2.59 4.71
CA VAL A 155 -12.41 2.37 5.88
C VAL A 155 -11.67 2.64 7.20
N TYR A 156 -10.49 2.05 7.40
CA TYR A 156 -9.77 2.11 8.68
C TYR A 156 -8.72 3.22 8.75
N GLY A 157 -8.03 3.52 7.66
CA GLY A 157 -6.97 4.55 7.62
C GLY A 157 -7.49 5.98 7.77
N GLY A 158 -8.79 6.22 7.51
CA GLY A 158 -9.47 7.49 7.79
C GLY A 158 -9.72 7.73 9.29
N GLY A 159 -10.02 6.66 10.04
CA GLY A 159 -10.40 6.73 11.45
C GLY A 159 -9.27 7.16 12.37
N GLU A 160 -8.10 6.53 12.26
CA GLU A 160 -6.95 6.84 13.13
C GLU A 160 -6.46 8.28 12.96
N ARG A 161 -6.53 8.84 11.73
CA ARG A 161 -6.15 10.23 11.48
C ARG A 161 -7.15 11.23 12.08
N ALA A 162 -8.43 10.86 12.18
CA ALA A 162 -9.43 11.69 12.83
C ALA A 162 -9.25 11.66 14.35
N GLU A 163 -9.07 10.48 14.94
CA GLU A 163 -8.85 10.33 16.38
C GLU A 163 -7.55 10.98 16.85
N HIS A 164 -6.43 10.81 16.14
CA HIS A 164 -5.20 11.50 16.47
C HIS A 164 -5.33 13.03 16.35
N ARG A 165 -6.12 13.55 15.42
CA ARG A 165 -6.40 15.00 15.35
C ARG A 165 -7.22 15.48 16.54
N VAL A 166 -8.23 14.73 16.96
CA VAL A 166 -9.06 15.07 18.13
C VAL A 166 -8.22 15.01 19.41
N ALA A 167 -7.47 13.92 19.62
CA ALA A 167 -6.58 13.78 20.76
C ALA A 167 -5.52 14.91 20.82
N ARG A 168 -4.90 15.25 19.69
CA ARG A 168 -3.93 16.35 19.61
C ARG A 168 -4.57 17.72 19.86
N ARG A 169 -5.82 17.92 19.43
CA ARG A 169 -6.56 19.17 19.68
C ARG A 169 -6.93 19.31 21.16
N ASN A 170 -7.36 18.22 21.80
CA ASN A 170 -7.67 18.20 23.23
C ASN A 170 -6.42 18.45 24.07
N HIS A 171 -5.30 17.82 23.73
CA HIS A 171 -4.05 18.02 24.47
C HIS A 171 -3.52 19.46 24.33
N ARG A 172 -3.65 20.07 23.15
CA ARG A 172 -3.29 21.47 22.92
C ARG A 172 -4.23 22.46 23.64
N GLY A 173 -5.52 22.11 23.79
CA GLY A 173 -6.47 22.86 24.60
C GLY A 173 -6.09 22.84 26.08
N SER A 174 -5.83 21.65 26.61
CA SER A 174 -5.38 21.46 28.00
C SER A 174 -4.06 22.20 28.30
N GLN A 175 -3.08 22.13 27.40
CA GLN A 175 -1.83 22.88 27.57
C GLN A 175 -2.04 24.40 27.60
N ARG A 176 -2.95 24.94 26.78
CA ARG A 176 -3.27 26.38 26.83
C ARG A 176 -3.93 26.78 28.15
N GLU A 177 -4.83 25.96 28.67
CA GLU A 177 -5.46 26.22 29.97
C GLU A 177 -4.46 26.18 31.13
N GLU A 178 -3.51 25.25 31.11
CA GLU A 178 -2.43 25.19 32.10
C GLU A 178 -1.49 26.38 31.99
N GLU A 179 -1.12 26.79 30.76
CA GLU A 179 -0.26 27.95 30.53
C GLU A 179 -0.94 29.25 31.02
N ASP A 180 -2.24 29.41 30.78
CA ASP A 180 -3.02 30.56 31.27
C ASP A 180 -3.19 30.55 32.80
N LYS A 181 -3.42 29.38 33.42
CA LYS A 181 -3.44 29.24 34.89
C LYS A 181 -2.09 29.59 35.50
N SER A 182 -1.00 29.10 34.90
CA SER A 182 0.37 29.40 35.34
C SER A 182 0.66 30.91 35.28
N LYS A 183 0.31 31.58 34.16
CA LYS A 183 0.44 33.04 34.02
C LYS A 183 -0.39 33.82 35.05
N ARG A 184 -1.61 33.36 35.38
CA ARG A 184 -2.42 33.97 36.46
C ARG A 184 -1.78 33.80 37.84
N ASN A 185 -1.23 32.62 38.13
CA ASN A 185 -0.57 32.34 39.40
C ASN A 185 0.72 33.16 39.55
N LEU A 186 1.52 33.30 38.49
CA LEU A 186 2.69 34.19 38.46
C LEU A 186 2.31 35.65 38.74
N ARG A 187 1.21 36.16 38.16
CA ARG A 187 0.71 37.52 38.48
C ARG A 187 0.24 37.67 39.93
N LYS A 188 -0.33 36.62 40.53
CA LYS A 188 -0.72 36.64 41.96
C LYS A 188 0.49 36.59 42.89
N SER A 189 1.49 35.75 42.57
CA SER A 189 2.71 35.60 43.37
C SER A 189 3.62 36.83 43.29
N ALA A 190 3.68 37.50 42.13
CA ALA A 190 4.38 38.79 42.01
C ALA A 190 3.73 39.91 42.83
N LYS A 191 2.45 39.79 43.21
CA LYS A 191 1.77 40.73 44.13
C LYS A 191 1.98 40.39 45.60
N SER A 192 2.48 39.21 45.96
CA SER A 192 2.69 38.79 47.34
C SER A 192 4.15 38.84 47.79
N LEU A 193 5.07 39.34 46.95
CA LEU A 193 6.49 39.47 47.29
C LEU A 193 6.82 40.91 47.72
N ILE A 194 6.34 41.27 48.91
CA ILE A 194 7.03 42.20 49.81
C ILE A 194 7.01 41.55 51.21
N PHE A 195 8.20 41.47 51.81
CA PHE A 195 8.61 41.01 53.15
C PHE A 195 9.19 39.58 53.33
N PRO A 196 10.23 39.47 54.20
CA PRO A 196 11.34 38.53 54.11
C PRO A 196 11.16 37.36 55.09
N GLY A 197 11.83 36.25 54.81
CA GLY A 197 11.75 35.07 55.67
C GLY A 197 12.88 34.09 55.41
N GLY A 198 14.13 34.57 55.50
CA GLY A 198 15.29 33.70 55.55
C GLY A 198 15.36 33.01 56.91
N LEU A 199 14.81 31.79 57.03
CA LEU A 199 15.08 30.91 58.17
C LEU A 199 14.82 29.41 57.92
N GLN A 200 14.53 28.97 56.68
CA GLN A 200 14.18 27.56 56.41
C GLN A 200 15.32 26.72 55.80
N THR A 201 16.37 27.35 55.27
CA THR A 201 17.53 26.62 54.70
C THR A 201 18.50 26.09 55.76
N ALA A 202 18.52 26.67 56.96
CA ALA A 202 19.37 26.20 58.06
C ALA A 202 18.87 24.89 58.71
N GLN A 203 17.56 24.62 58.71
CA GLN A 203 17.01 23.40 59.32
C GLN A 203 17.24 22.14 58.45
N LEU A 204 17.32 22.28 57.13
CA LEU A 204 17.50 21.15 56.22
C LEU A 204 18.94 20.60 56.20
N VAL A 205 19.94 21.45 56.45
CA VAL A 205 21.35 21.05 56.55
C VAL A 205 21.64 20.34 57.87
N LEU A 206 20.98 20.75 58.97
CA LEU A 206 21.15 20.12 60.28
C LEU A 206 20.50 18.71 60.35
N ALA A 207 19.40 18.50 59.65
CA ALA A 207 18.74 17.19 59.57
C ALA A 207 19.56 16.14 58.79
N PHE A 208 20.33 16.56 57.78
CA PHE A 208 21.17 15.66 56.99
C PHE A 208 22.44 15.21 57.73
N LEU A 209 22.99 16.03 58.64
CA LEU A 209 24.18 15.69 59.43
C LEU A 209 23.91 14.66 60.55
N LEU A 210 22.67 14.55 61.01
CA LEU A 210 22.32 13.65 62.13
C LEU A 210 21.95 12.21 61.71
N ILE A 211 21.79 11.93 60.41
CA ILE A 211 21.43 10.59 59.91
C ILE A 211 22.67 9.76 59.50
N GLY A 212 23.84 10.38 59.36
CA GLY A 212 25.07 9.73 58.90
C GLY A 212 25.98 9.10 59.97
N ILE A 213 25.58 9.10 61.25
CA ILE A 213 26.35 8.48 62.34
C ILE A 213 25.48 7.39 62.98
N LYS A 214 25.44 6.22 62.34
CA LYS A 214 25.11 4.94 62.98
C LYS A 214 25.54 3.78 62.08
#